data_AF-A0A6G4XEU9-F1
#
_entry.id   AF-A0A6G4XEU9-F1
#
_cell.length_a   1.000
_cell.length_b   1.000
_cell.length_c   1.000
_cell.angle_alpha   90.00
_cell.angle_beta   90.00
_cell.angle_gamma   90.00
#
_symmetry.space_group_name_H-M   'P 1'
#
loop_
_entity.id
_entity.type
_entity.pdbx_description
1 polymer ?
#
loop_
_entity_poly.entity_id
_entity_poly.type
_entity_poly.pdbx_seq_one_letter_code
_entity_poly.pdbx_strand_id
1 'polypeptide(L)'
;MNEHAVLLNELAQGLRPMAQGIDWFENLSEDMQAAALRDLYQFCIQARATKEDGPASIRRAGIRPTHTPAVLITRGRIDEQLAKIASLAPQHERIKAFRLLVALLAVADGRRRERFCSHGCSHSWHHLDTGPDATA
;
A
#
# COMPACT_ATOMS: atom_id res chain seq x y z
N MET A 1 -10.33 9.64 -8.88
CA MET A 1 -9.11 9.49 -8.05
C MET A 1 -8.12 10.56 -8.49
N ASN A 2 -7.26 11.06 -7.61
CA ASN A 2 -6.16 11.96 -7.97
C ASN A 2 -4.94 11.14 -8.46
N GLU A 3 -3.94 11.81 -9.02
CA GLU A 3 -2.74 11.18 -9.60
C GLU A 3 -1.96 10.32 -8.58
N HIS A 4 -1.81 10.81 -7.35
CA HIS A 4 -1.13 10.05 -6.29
C HIS A 4 -1.89 8.75 -5.96
N ALA A 5 -3.22 8.80 -5.86
CA ALA A 5 -4.03 7.62 -5.61
C ALA A 5 -3.92 6.60 -6.74
N VAL A 6 -3.86 7.04 -8.00
CA VAL A 6 -3.60 6.16 -9.16
C VAL A 6 -2.25 5.47 -8.99
N LEU A 7 -1.18 6.24 -8.79
CA LEU A 7 0.18 5.71 -8.62
C LEU A 7 0.27 4.69 -7.48
N LEU A 8 -0.31 4.99 -6.32
CA LEU A 8 -0.30 4.09 -5.16
C LEU A 8 -1.05 2.78 -5.43
N ASN A 9 -2.15 2.84 -6.18
CA ASN A 9 -2.90 1.64 -6.59
C ASN A 9 -2.15 0.84 -7.66
N GLU A 10 -1.51 1.49 -8.64
CA GLU A 10 -0.66 0.81 -9.63
C GLU A 10 0.48 0.04 -8.96
N LEU A 11 1.13 0.64 -7.96
CA LEU A 11 2.19 -0.03 -7.19
C LEU A 11 1.65 -1.26 -6.43
N ALA A 12 0.49 -1.13 -5.78
CA ALA A 12 -0.11 -2.25 -5.05
C ALA A 12 -0.54 -3.38 -5.99
N GLN A 13 -1.02 -3.04 -7.19
CA GLN A 13 -1.44 -4.00 -8.20
C GLN A 13 -0.27 -4.59 -9.01
N GLY A 14 0.92 -4.03 -8.88
CA GLY A 14 2.10 -4.45 -9.64
C GLY A 14 2.12 -3.94 -11.08
N LEU A 15 1.24 -3.00 -11.44
CA LEU A 15 1.24 -2.30 -12.73
C LEU A 15 2.42 -1.33 -12.85
N ARG A 16 2.89 -0.82 -11.70
CA ARG A 16 4.10 0.01 -11.61
C ARG A 16 5.18 -0.69 -10.77
N PRO A 17 6.45 -0.70 -11.20
CA PRO A 17 7.53 -1.25 -10.41
C PRO A 17 7.73 -0.53 -9.07
N MET A 18 7.98 -1.29 -8.00
CA MET A 18 8.25 -0.73 -6.66
C MET A 18 9.42 0.25 -6.65
N ALA A 19 10.45 0.02 -7.47
CA ALA A 19 11.60 0.93 -7.58
C ALA A 19 11.17 2.35 -7.99
N GLN A 20 10.32 2.46 -9.03
CA GLN A 20 9.77 3.76 -9.44
C GLN A 20 8.91 4.41 -8.33
N GLY A 21 8.18 3.60 -7.56
CA GLY A 21 7.42 4.10 -6.41
C GLY A 21 8.30 4.65 -5.30
N ILE A 22 9.44 4.00 -5.02
CA ILE A 22 10.43 4.47 -4.05
C ILE A 22 11.06 5.77 -4.55
N ASP A 23 11.51 5.82 -5.81
CA ASP A 23 12.09 7.02 -6.41
C ASP A 23 11.11 8.20 -6.35
N TRP A 24 9.84 7.97 -6.70
CA TRP A 24 8.79 8.97 -6.56
C TRP A 24 8.65 9.44 -5.11
N PHE A 25 8.55 8.52 -4.15
CA PHE A 25 8.34 8.84 -2.74
C PHE A 25 9.52 9.60 -2.12
N GLU A 26 10.76 9.24 -2.47
CA GLU A 26 11.97 9.88 -1.96
C GLU A 26 12.12 11.33 -2.45
N ASN A 27 11.58 11.66 -3.63
CA ASN A 27 11.58 13.01 -4.19
C ASN A 27 10.44 13.90 -3.65
N LEU A 28 9.53 13.38 -2.83
CA LEU A 28 8.49 14.17 -2.18
C LEU A 28 9.07 14.98 -1.01
N SER A 29 8.45 16.13 -0.72
CA SER A 29 8.68 16.82 0.55
C SER A 29 8.23 15.95 1.73
N GLU A 30 8.74 16.23 2.93
CA GLU A 30 8.36 15.47 4.13
C GLU A 30 6.85 15.45 4.39
N ASP A 31 6.17 16.59 4.17
CA ASP A 31 4.72 16.70 4.33
C ASP A 31 3.97 15.86 3.29
N MET A 32 4.47 15.82 2.06
CA MET A 32 3.91 15.01 0.99
C MET A 32 4.16 13.51 1.20
N GLN A 33 5.32 13.12 1.75
CA GLN A 33 5.57 11.74 2.18
C GLN A 33 4.59 11.33 3.28
N ALA A 34 4.40 12.18 4.29
CA ALA A 34 3.44 11.93 5.35
C ALA A 34 2.00 11.83 4.81
N ALA A 35 1.64 12.65 3.82
CA ALA A 35 0.34 12.57 3.15
C ALA A 35 0.18 11.24 2.39
N ALA A 36 1.18 10.83 1.60
CA ALA A 36 1.14 9.56 0.87
C ALA A 36 1.04 8.34 1.81
N LEU A 37 1.72 8.36 2.95
CA LEU A 37 1.59 7.31 3.97
C LEU A 37 0.18 7.28 4.60
N ARG A 38 -0.43 8.45 4.82
CA ARG A 38 -1.82 8.54 5.29
C ARG A 38 -2.81 8.01 4.25
N ASP A 39 -2.60 8.31 2.97
CA ASP A 39 -3.44 7.79 1.88
C ASP A 39 -3.34 6.26 1.80
N LEU A 40 -2.13 5.71 1.84
CA LEU A 40 -1.90 4.26 1.87
C LEU A 40 -2.57 3.60 3.09
N TYR A 41 -2.48 4.22 4.26
CA TYR A 41 -3.21 3.78 5.45
C TYR A 41 -4.72 3.71 5.18
N GLN A 42 -5.31 4.77 4.64
CA GLN A 42 -6.75 4.80 4.32
C GLN A 42 -7.12 3.73 3.29
N PHE A 43 -6.30 3.51 2.27
CA PHE A 43 -6.53 2.47 1.27
C PHE A 43 -6.46 1.06 1.89
N CYS A 44 -5.53 0.81 2.82
CA CYS A 44 -5.48 -0.46 3.55
C CYS A 44 -6.77 -0.71 4.36
N ILE A 45 -7.31 0.32 5.01
CA ILE A 45 -8.60 0.22 5.73
C ILE A 45 -9.75 -0.06 4.76
N GLN A 46 -9.82 0.65 3.63
CA GLN A 46 -10.84 0.43 2.60
C GLN A 46 -10.75 -0.96 1.96
N ALA A 47 -9.53 -1.50 1.80
CA ALA A 47 -9.26 -2.86 1.36
C ALA A 47 -9.56 -3.92 2.43
N ARG A 48 -9.97 -3.50 3.64
CA ARG A 48 -10.26 -4.36 4.79
C ARG A 48 -9.03 -5.16 5.21
N ALA A 49 -7.86 -4.53 5.29
CA ALA A 49 -6.64 -5.15 5.80
C ALA A 49 -6.87 -5.74 7.19
N THR A 50 -6.31 -6.93 7.43
CA THR A 50 -6.42 -7.63 8.71
C THR A 50 -5.04 -8.00 9.25
N LYS A 51 -4.96 -8.36 10.53
CA LYS A 51 -3.70 -8.72 11.18
C LYS A 51 -2.99 -9.88 10.47
N GLU A 52 -3.77 -10.80 9.91
CA GLU A 52 -3.30 -11.97 9.16
C GLU A 52 -2.53 -11.59 7.88
N ASP A 53 -2.77 -10.39 7.35
CA ASP A 53 -2.03 -9.89 6.18
C ASP A 53 -0.59 -9.47 6.52
N GLY A 54 -0.30 -9.19 7.78
CA GLY A 54 0.98 -8.65 8.23
C GLY A 54 2.18 -9.48 7.79
N PRO A 55 2.26 -10.79 8.12
CA PRO A 55 3.39 -11.64 7.72
C PRO A 55 3.60 -11.72 6.20
N ALA A 56 2.52 -11.80 5.41
CA ALA A 56 2.61 -11.83 3.95
C ALA A 56 3.11 -10.49 3.40
N SER A 57 2.65 -9.39 3.99
CA SER A 57 3.04 -8.02 3.61
C SER A 57 4.52 -7.75 3.90
N ILE A 58 5.04 -8.22 5.05
CA ILE A 58 6.46 -8.10 5.39
C ILE A 58 7.34 -8.83 4.37
N ARG A 59 6.98 -10.08 4.02
CA ARG A 59 7.71 -10.84 3.00
C ARG A 59 7.68 -10.14 1.65
N ARG A 60 6.49 -9.70 1.22
CA ARG A 60 6.29 -9.01 -0.07
C ARG A 60 7.01 -7.66 -0.13
N ALA A 61 7.08 -6.93 0.97
CA ALA A 61 7.80 -5.65 1.06
C ALA A 61 9.34 -5.83 1.01
N GLY A 62 9.85 -7.04 1.27
CA GLY A 62 11.28 -7.32 1.32
C GLY A 62 12.00 -6.57 2.45
N ILE A 63 11.30 -6.34 3.57
CA ILE A 63 11.88 -5.69 4.76
C ILE A 63 12.19 -6.72 5.84
N ARG A 64 13.18 -6.43 6.69
CA ARG A 64 13.52 -7.30 7.82
C ARG A 64 12.37 -7.28 8.84
N PRO A 65 11.98 -8.45 9.42
CA PRO A 65 10.96 -8.50 10.47
C PRO A 65 11.27 -7.65 11.71
N THR A 66 12.53 -7.29 11.92
CA THR A 66 13.00 -6.45 13.03
C THR A 66 12.86 -4.95 12.78
N HIS A 67 12.56 -4.51 11.54
CA HIS A 67 12.28 -3.10 11.26
C HIS A 67 11.00 -2.66 11.97
N THR A 68 10.97 -1.41 12.46
CA THR A 68 9.84 -0.84 13.20
C THR A 68 8.47 -1.09 12.56
N PRO A 69 8.24 -0.79 11.25
CA PRO A 69 6.93 -1.02 10.65
C PRO A 69 6.54 -2.51 10.61
N ALA A 70 7.50 -3.43 10.44
CA ALA A 70 7.24 -4.88 10.47
C ALA A 70 6.87 -5.38 11.88
N VAL A 71 7.51 -4.83 12.91
CA VAL A 71 7.17 -5.13 14.30
C VAL A 71 5.78 -4.58 14.65
N LEU A 72 5.45 -3.36 14.21
CA LEU A 72 4.15 -2.74 14.48
C LEU A 72 3.01 -3.53 13.82
N ILE A 73 3.09 -3.85 12.53
CA ILE A 73 1.97 -4.48 11.80
C ILE A 73 1.58 -5.88 12.34
N THR A 74 2.47 -6.53 13.07
CA THR A 74 2.23 -7.86 13.66
C THR A 74 1.68 -7.80 15.09
N ARG A 75 1.52 -6.62 15.67
CA ARG A 75 1.13 -6.41 17.08
C ARG A 75 -0.25 -5.78 17.23
N GLY A 76 -0.98 -6.15 18.27
CA GLY A 76 -2.22 -5.45 18.66
C GLY A 76 -3.30 -5.37 17.57
N ARG A 77 -4.09 -4.29 17.60
CA ARG A 77 -5.16 -4.01 16.63
C ARG A 77 -4.61 -3.30 15.39
N ILE A 78 -5.00 -3.76 14.21
CA ILE A 78 -4.38 -3.31 12.96
C ILE A 78 -4.62 -1.82 12.66
N ASP A 79 -5.81 -1.30 12.96
CA ASP A 79 -6.17 0.11 12.81
C ASP A 79 -5.20 1.04 13.57
N GLU A 80 -4.93 0.73 14.84
CA GLU A 80 -3.98 1.49 15.66
C GLU A 80 -2.54 1.41 15.14
N GLN A 81 -2.12 0.23 14.65
CA GLN A 81 -0.76 0.08 14.14
C GLN A 81 -0.55 0.77 12.82
N LEU A 82 -1.55 0.77 11.92
CA LEU A 82 -1.45 1.46 10.66
C LEU A 82 -1.31 2.97 10.86
N ALA A 83 -2.03 3.55 11.82
CA ALA A 83 -1.85 4.95 12.20
C ALA A 83 -0.41 5.21 12.68
N LYS A 84 0.14 4.36 13.56
CA LYS A 84 1.54 4.48 14.04
C LYS A 84 2.56 4.37 12.90
N ILE A 85 2.36 3.42 11.98
CA ILE A 85 3.23 3.22 10.82
C ILE A 85 3.20 4.45 9.89
N ALA A 86 2.01 5.00 9.63
CA ALA A 86 1.85 6.18 8.78
C ALA A 86 2.43 7.46 9.42
N SER A 87 2.62 7.48 10.74
CA SER A 87 3.20 8.60 11.49
C SER A 87 4.70 8.47 11.78
N LEU A 88 5.41 7.48 11.21
CA LEU A 88 6.85 7.35 11.41
C LEU A 88 7.60 8.59 10.87
N ALA A 89 8.43 9.18 11.71
CA ALA A 89 9.11 10.45 11.41
C ALA A 89 10.44 10.29 10.65
N PRO A 90 11.37 9.39 11.03
CA PRO A 90 12.66 9.30 10.34
C PRO A 90 12.49 8.87 8.88
N GLN A 91 13.17 9.54 7.94
CA GLN A 91 13.05 9.27 6.49
C GLN A 91 13.29 7.79 6.15
N HIS A 92 14.34 7.18 6.72
CA HIS A 92 14.65 5.77 6.50
C HIS A 92 13.57 4.81 7.04
N GLU A 93 12.80 5.23 8.05
CA GLU A 93 11.63 4.48 8.53
C GLU A 93 10.41 4.74 7.65
N ARG A 94 10.23 5.95 7.09
CA ARG A 94 9.16 6.26 6.14
C ARG A 94 9.26 5.43 4.85
N ILE A 95 10.46 5.23 4.30
CA ILE A 95 10.65 4.37 3.12
C ILE A 95 10.25 2.93 3.42
N LYS A 96 10.61 2.42 4.61
CA LYS A 96 10.21 1.07 5.05
C LYS A 96 8.69 0.98 5.26
N ALA A 97 8.08 2.03 5.83
CA ALA A 97 6.64 2.14 6.01
C ALA A 97 5.91 2.16 4.67
N PHE A 98 6.40 2.95 3.71
CA PHE A 98 5.88 3.03 2.35
C PHE A 98 5.86 1.65 1.68
N ARG A 99 7.02 0.98 1.65
CA ARG A 99 7.15 -0.39 1.11
C ARG A 99 6.17 -1.36 1.77
N LEU A 100 6.05 -1.30 3.10
CA LEU A 100 5.15 -2.17 3.85
C LEU A 100 3.68 -1.89 3.55
N LEU A 101 3.26 -0.62 3.54
CA LEU A 101 1.86 -0.26 3.33
C LEU A 101 1.40 -0.53 1.90
N VAL A 102 2.26 -0.32 0.89
CA VAL A 102 1.96 -0.76 -0.48
C VAL A 102 1.81 -2.27 -0.56
N ALA A 103 2.71 -3.03 0.08
CA ALA A 103 2.61 -4.49 0.12
C ALA A 103 1.36 -4.97 0.86
N LEU A 104 0.97 -4.29 1.94
CA LEU A 104 -0.25 -4.57 2.68
C LEU A 104 -1.50 -4.29 1.85
N LEU A 105 -1.53 -3.15 1.16
CA LEU A 105 -2.61 -2.84 0.24
C LEU A 105 -2.74 -3.91 -0.84
N ALA A 106 -1.63 -4.37 -1.42
CA ALA A 106 -1.62 -5.44 -2.41
C ALA A 106 -2.22 -6.76 -1.88
N VAL A 107 -1.86 -7.16 -0.66
CA VAL A 107 -2.38 -8.39 -0.03
C VAL A 107 -3.86 -8.24 0.30
N ALA A 108 -4.25 -7.15 0.97
CA ALA A 108 -5.62 -6.91 1.39
C ALA A 108 -6.57 -6.75 0.19
N ASP A 109 -6.19 -5.96 -0.81
CA ASP A 109 -6.98 -5.73 -2.02
C ASP A 109 -7.02 -6.97 -2.93
N GLY A 110 -5.93 -7.74 -3.01
CA GLY A 110 -5.93 -9.05 -3.68
C GLY A 110 -6.98 -10.00 -3.09
N ARG A 111 -6.99 -10.15 -1.75
CA ARG A 111 -8.01 -10.94 -1.05
C ARG A 111 -9.42 -10.38 -1.27
N ARG A 112 -9.58 -9.05 -1.22
CA ARG A 112 -10.88 -8.41 -1.46
C ARG A 112 -11.39 -8.75 -2.86
N ARG A 113 -10.53 -8.66 -3.88
CA ARG A 113 -10.89 -8.96 -5.27
C ARG A 113 -11.36 -10.40 -5.44
N GLU A 114 -10.59 -11.34 -4.91
CA GLU A 114 -10.92 -12.76 -4.96
C GLU A 114 -12.28 -13.09 -4.31
N ARG A 115 -12.62 -12.43 -3.20
CA ARG A 115 -13.84 -12.73 -2.43
C ARG A 115 -15.08 -11.96 -2.87
N PHE A 116 -14.91 -10.71 -3.31
CA PHE A 116 -16.04 -9.78 -3.46
C PHE A 116 -16.17 -9.17 -4.85
N CYS A 117 -15.19 -9.36 -5.74
CA CYS A 117 -15.17 -8.73 -7.06
C CYS A 117 -15.07 -9.73 -8.22
N SER A 118 -15.20 -11.04 -7.92
CA SER A 118 -15.07 -12.12 -8.91
C SER A 118 -16.21 -12.18 -9.94
N HIS A 119 -17.35 -11.53 -9.66
CA HIS A 119 -18.54 -11.51 -10.54
C HIS A 119 -18.80 -10.12 -11.15
N GLY A 120 -17.75 -9.30 -11.25
CA GLY A 120 -17.81 -7.91 -11.70
C GLY A 120 -17.41 -6.94 -10.59
N CYS A 121 -16.71 -5.88 -10.98
CA CYS A 121 -16.22 -4.86 -10.07
C CYS A 121 -16.54 -3.46 -10.59
N SER A 122 -17.17 -2.62 -9.77
CA SER A 122 -17.45 -1.22 -10.09
C SER A 122 -16.37 -0.24 -9.59
N HIS A 123 -15.36 -0.74 -8.88
CA HIS A 123 -14.31 0.10 -8.32
C HIS A 123 -13.35 0.56 -9.41
N SER A 124 -13.23 1.88 -9.60
CA SER A 124 -12.39 2.45 -10.65
C SER A 124 -10.90 2.12 -10.52
N TRP A 125 -10.39 1.84 -9.31
CA TRP A 125 -9.00 1.41 -9.13
C TRP A 125 -8.73 -0.01 -9.60
N HIS A 126 -9.73 -0.84 -9.89
CA HIS A 126 -9.51 -2.16 -10.51
C HIS A 126 -9.50 -2.11 -12.04
N HIS A 127 -9.71 -0.93 -12.63
CA HIS A 127 -9.76 -0.68 -14.08
C HIS A 127 -8.63 0.24 -14.54
N LEU A 128 -7.48 0.21 -13.85
CA LEU A 128 -6.34 1.08 -14.16
C LEU A 128 -5.54 0.61 -15.38
N ASP A 129 -5.56 -0.69 -15.68
CA ASP A 129 -4.87 -1.30 -16.83
C ASP A 129 -5.71 -1.18 -18.12
N THR A 130 -6.99 -0.82 -18.02
CA THR A 130 -7.91 -0.68 -19.15
C THR A 130 -7.90 0.73 -19.73
N GLY A 131 -6.71 1.35 -19.85
CA GLY A 131 -6.57 2.60 -20.60
C GLY A 131 -7.09 2.45 -22.05
N PRO A 132 -7.46 3.54 -22.73
CA PRO A 132 -8.06 3.49 -24.08
C PRO A 132 -7.19 2.81 -25.16
N ASP A 133 -5.94 2.44 -24.86
CA ASP A 133 -5.01 1.74 -25.76
C ASP A 133 -4.78 0.26 -25.41
N ALA A 134 -5.66 -0.36 -24.61
CA ALA A 134 -5.65 -1.81 -24.39
C ALA A 134 -6.49 -2.56 -25.45
N THR A 135 -6.17 -2.38 -26.73
CA THR A 135 -6.61 -3.25 -27.83
C THR A 135 -5.48 -3.41 -28.83
N ALA A 136 -4.88 -4.62 -28.83
CA ALA A 136 -4.17 -5.16 -29.98
C ALA A 136 -5.17 -5.76 -30.98
#